data_AF-A0A7C4ZA58-F1
#
_entry.id   AF-A0A7C4ZA58-F1
#
_cell.length_a   1.000
_cell.length_b   1.000
_cell.length_c   1.000
_cell.angle_alpha   90.00
_cell.angle_beta   90.00
_cell.angle_gamma   90.00
#
_symmetry.space_group_name_H-M   'P 1'
#
loop_
_entity.id
_entity.type
_entity.pdbx_description
1 polymer ?
#
loop_
_entity_poly.entity_id
_entity_poly.type
_entity_poly.pdbx_seq_one_letter_code
_entity_poly.pdbx_strand_id
1 'polypeptide(L)'
;MKHPVTVTSMLIVLFLAAQIIGLSLLSLNITAVTEIDGSRVVEHATTALGDRPAIGGAMSLLYLVIGVAIGTSLVLLMIKYRFFGVWKAWFLLAIWISLTVALGVVLPTILAAMIGLLCALWKVYRPNPIIHNLVEVFMYAGLAVMLVPLFSIGWAILMLLIISIYDVVAVWQSKHMVVMAEAQTKSNLFAGLYIPKRSSDQLREPSHPQASAVLADKNYETKGSRSSSAILGGGDIAFPLLFSGVVMDWLIISGSDTIVALYATMIVSVSATLALALLFAFAKKDRYYPAMPFLSAGCLLGLGIIYFVV
;
A
#
# COMPACT_ATOMS: atom_id res chain seq x y z
N MET A 1 9.10 -8.48 -19.83
CA MET A 1 8.85 -7.41 -18.84
C MET A 1 7.63 -6.58 -19.22
N LYS A 2 6.73 -6.38 -18.27
CA LYS A 2 5.47 -5.62 -18.43
C LYS A 2 5.68 -4.11 -18.58
N HIS A 3 6.72 -3.56 -17.95
CA HIS A 3 7.09 -2.14 -17.96
C HIS A 3 8.54 -1.95 -18.41
N PRO A 4 8.93 -0.76 -18.89
CA PRO A 4 10.34 -0.44 -19.13
C PRO A 4 11.13 -0.55 -17.81
N VAL A 5 12.41 -0.90 -17.90
CA VAL A 5 13.27 -1.20 -16.73
C VAL A 5 13.29 -0.04 -15.73
N THR A 6 13.31 1.20 -16.19
CA THR A 6 13.26 2.41 -15.36
C THR A 6 12.00 2.50 -14.50
N VAL A 7 10.83 2.24 -15.09
CA VAL A 7 9.55 2.28 -14.36
C VAL A 7 9.42 1.12 -13.38
N THR A 8 9.87 -0.08 -13.78
CA THR A 8 9.90 -1.25 -12.90
C THR A 8 10.82 -1.00 -11.70
N SER A 9 12.02 -0.47 -11.93
CA SER A 9 12.98 -0.12 -10.88
C SER A 9 12.41 0.93 -9.93
N MET A 10 11.76 1.98 -10.45
CA MET A 10 11.14 3.01 -9.61
C MET A 10 10.00 2.46 -8.75
N LEU A 11 9.16 1.55 -9.26
CA LEU A 11 8.13 0.87 -8.45
C LEU A 11 8.74 0.01 -7.35
N ILE A 12 9.80 -0.75 -7.67
CA ILE A 12 10.52 -1.60 -6.70
C ILE A 12 11.13 -0.74 -5.59
N VAL A 13 11.77 0.38 -5.94
CA VAL A 13 12.36 1.31 -4.97
C VAL A 13 11.28 1.93 -4.09
N LEU A 14 10.15 2.35 -4.66
CA LEU A 14 9.03 2.90 -3.88
C LEU A 14 8.38 1.86 -2.98
N PHE A 15 8.25 0.61 -3.44
CA PHE A 15 7.78 -0.50 -2.61
C PHE A 15 8.70 -0.72 -1.42
N LEU A 16 10.01 -0.84 -1.66
CA LEU A 16 10.99 -1.04 -0.60
C LEU A 16 11.05 0.16 0.36
N ALA A 17 10.95 1.38 -0.16
CA ALA A 17 10.87 2.59 0.67
C ALA A 17 9.64 2.58 1.59
N ALA A 18 8.48 2.11 1.10
CA ALA A 18 7.29 1.94 1.93
C ALA A 18 7.51 0.92 3.05
N GLN A 19 8.18 -0.20 2.75
CA GLN A 19 8.52 -1.21 3.76
C GLN A 19 9.46 -0.63 4.84
N ILE A 20 10.56 0.01 4.41
CA ILE A 20 11.58 0.56 5.32
C ILE A 20 10.99 1.65 6.21
N ILE A 21 10.27 2.62 5.63
CA ILE A 21 9.69 3.74 6.38
C ILE A 21 8.59 3.22 7.33
N GLY A 22 7.76 2.27 6.87
CA GLY A 22 6.74 1.65 7.68
C GLY A 22 7.30 0.94 8.91
N LEU A 23 8.29 0.08 8.72
CA LEU A 23 8.96 -0.63 9.82
C LEU A 23 9.72 0.32 10.75
N SER A 24 10.36 1.36 10.20
CA SER A 24 11.06 2.36 11.01
C SER A 24 10.10 3.11 11.94
N LEU A 25 8.97 3.60 11.41
CA LEU A 25 7.97 4.27 12.23
C LEU A 25 7.32 3.33 13.25
N LEU A 26 7.06 2.08 12.88
CA LEU A 26 6.59 1.08 13.82
C LEU A 26 7.59 0.84 14.96
N SER A 27 8.88 0.73 14.64
CA SER A 27 9.93 0.52 15.67
C SER A 27 10.04 1.69 16.65
N LEU A 28 9.83 2.93 16.18
CA LEU A 28 9.79 4.12 17.03
C LEU A 28 8.53 4.20 17.90
N ASN A 29 7.48 3.47 17.53
CA ASN A 29 6.24 3.44 18.29
C ASN A 29 6.29 2.48 19.51
N ILE A 30 7.30 1.62 19.60
CA ILE A 30 7.48 0.68 20.71
C ILE A 30 8.00 1.44 21.93
N THR A 31 7.24 1.42 23.04
CA THR A 31 7.54 2.20 24.26
C THR A 31 8.15 1.36 25.37
N ALA A 32 7.74 0.11 25.51
CA ALA A 32 8.27 -0.79 26.53
C ALA A 32 8.18 -2.24 26.06
N VAL A 33 9.11 -3.05 26.54
CA VAL A 33 9.03 -4.51 26.47
C VAL A 33 8.87 -4.96 27.91
N THR A 34 7.64 -5.23 28.34
CA THR A 34 7.33 -5.65 29.71
C THR A 34 7.39 -7.17 29.79
N GLU A 35 8.06 -7.68 30.83
CA GLU A 35 8.12 -9.12 31.09
C GLU A 35 7.02 -9.45 32.10
N ILE A 36 5.97 -10.13 31.64
CA ILE A 36 4.87 -10.61 32.49
C ILE A 36 4.93 -12.14 32.47
N ASP A 37 5.10 -12.76 33.64
CA ASP A 37 5.15 -14.21 33.82
C ASP A 37 6.17 -14.95 32.91
N GLY A 38 7.34 -14.35 32.67
CA GLY A 38 8.39 -14.94 31.82
C GLY A 38 8.11 -14.85 30.31
N SER A 39 7.07 -14.11 29.90
CA SER A 39 6.78 -13.77 28.51
C SER A 39 6.95 -12.27 28.28
N ARG A 40 7.75 -11.89 27.28
CA ARG A 40 7.92 -10.48 26.88
C ARG A 40 6.71 -10.03 26.07
N VAL A 41 6.08 -8.93 26.46
CA VAL A 41 4.99 -8.28 25.73
C VAL A 41 5.51 -6.96 25.16
N VAL A 42 5.25 -6.71 23.88
CA VAL A 42 5.62 -5.45 23.21
C VAL A 42 4.49 -4.45 23.41
N GLU A 43 4.77 -3.38 24.15
CA GLU A 43 3.85 -2.28 24.33
C GLU A 43 4.13 -1.18 23.31
N HIS A 44 3.08 -0.80 22.58
CA HIS A 44 3.10 0.25 21.58
C HIS A 44 2.44 1.51 22.14
N ALA A 45 3.01 2.68 21.86
CA ALA A 45 2.45 3.97 22.29
C ALA A 45 1.01 4.14 21.78
N THR A 46 0.22 4.92 22.51
CA THR A 46 -1.12 5.31 22.06
C THR A 46 -1.03 6.02 20.71
N THR A 47 -1.97 5.73 19.82
CA THR A 47 -1.96 6.37 18.51
C THR A 47 -2.47 7.80 18.62
N ALA A 48 -2.18 8.63 17.62
CA ALA A 48 -2.74 9.98 17.52
C ALA A 48 -4.28 10.02 17.53
N LEU A 49 -4.96 8.89 17.29
CA LEU A 49 -6.42 8.73 17.34
C LEU A 49 -6.93 8.17 18.67
N GLY A 50 -6.04 7.79 19.58
CA GLY A 50 -6.36 7.12 20.85
C GLY A 50 -5.90 5.67 20.91
N ASP A 51 -6.51 4.93 21.83
CA ASP A 51 -6.15 3.55 22.13
C ASP A 51 -6.62 2.59 21.04
N ARG A 52 -5.80 1.56 20.82
CA ARG A 52 -6.14 0.47 19.91
C ARG A 52 -7.19 -0.43 20.58
N PRO A 53 -8.11 -1.04 19.83
CA PRO A 53 -9.02 -2.01 20.40
C PRO A 53 -8.22 -3.18 21.01
N ALA A 54 -8.54 -3.57 22.25
CA ALA A 54 -7.95 -4.72 22.93
C ALA A 54 -8.52 -6.03 22.38
N ILE A 55 -8.24 -6.29 21.10
CA ILE A 55 -8.63 -7.52 20.40
C ILE A 55 -7.38 -8.32 20.06
N GLY A 56 -7.47 -9.63 20.29
CA GLY A 56 -6.40 -10.57 20.01
C GLY A 56 -6.90 -11.76 19.22
N GLY A 57 -5.96 -12.38 18.52
CA GLY A 57 -6.17 -13.67 17.89
C GLY A 57 -7.16 -13.66 16.72
N ALA A 58 -8.11 -14.60 16.72
CA ALA A 58 -9.09 -14.79 15.66
C ALA A 58 -9.96 -13.54 15.43
N MET A 59 -10.23 -12.79 16.50
CA MET A 59 -11.05 -11.57 16.44
C MET A 59 -10.38 -10.48 15.61
N SER A 60 -9.05 -10.34 15.71
CA SER A 60 -8.29 -9.39 14.89
C SER A 60 -8.36 -9.71 13.40
N LEU A 61 -8.27 -11.01 13.06
CA LEU A 61 -8.42 -11.47 11.69
C LEU A 61 -9.84 -11.21 11.17
N LEU A 62 -10.87 -11.58 11.94
CA LEU A 62 -12.25 -11.32 11.57
C LEU A 62 -12.53 -9.84 11.39
N TYR A 63 -12.02 -9.00 12.30
CA TYR A 63 -12.15 -7.55 12.23
C TYR A 63 -11.57 -7.00 10.92
N LEU A 64 -10.36 -7.43 10.54
CA LEU A 64 -9.72 -7.03 9.29
C LEU A 64 -10.46 -7.55 8.06
N VAL A 65 -10.85 -8.82 8.02
CA VAL A 65 -11.56 -9.42 6.87
C VAL A 65 -12.92 -8.75 6.66
N ILE A 66 -13.69 -8.57 7.74
CA ILE A 66 -14.99 -7.89 7.69
C ILE A 66 -14.80 -6.43 7.27
N GLY A 67 -13.81 -5.73 7.85
CA GLY A 67 -13.49 -4.34 7.51
C GLY A 67 -13.13 -4.16 6.03
N VAL A 68 -12.25 -5.02 5.49
CA VAL A 68 -11.87 -5.02 4.08
C VAL A 68 -13.06 -5.36 3.18
N ALA A 69 -13.89 -6.34 3.56
CA ALA A 69 -15.08 -6.73 2.80
C ALA A 69 -16.12 -5.60 2.75
N ILE A 70 -16.40 -4.96 3.88
CA ILE A 70 -17.31 -3.80 3.97
C ILE A 70 -16.74 -2.63 3.18
N GLY A 71 -15.48 -2.27 3.40
CA GLY A 71 -14.83 -1.16 2.70
C GLY A 71 -14.85 -1.35 1.19
N THR A 72 -14.48 -2.54 0.71
CA THR A 72 -14.55 -2.90 -0.71
C THR A 72 -15.98 -2.79 -1.22
N SER A 73 -16.96 -3.35 -0.53
CA SER A 73 -18.38 -3.30 -0.93
C SER A 73 -18.90 -1.86 -1.06
N LEU A 74 -18.54 -0.99 -0.09
CA LEU A 74 -18.91 0.42 -0.11
C LEU A 74 -18.29 1.15 -1.29
N VAL A 75 -16.99 0.96 -1.55
CA VAL A 75 -16.29 1.58 -2.70
C VAL A 75 -17.04 1.27 -4.01
N LEU A 76 -17.51 0.04 -4.17
CA LEU A 76 -18.20 -0.40 -5.37
C LEU A 76 -19.61 0.10 -5.49
N LEU A 77 -20.31 0.16 -4.38
CA LEU A 77 -21.60 0.80 -4.32
C LEU A 77 -21.47 2.26 -4.80
N MET A 78 -20.47 2.98 -4.28
CA MET A 78 -20.22 4.38 -4.65
C MET A 78 -19.82 4.54 -6.11
N ILE A 79 -18.98 3.64 -6.65
CA ILE A 79 -18.63 3.62 -8.08
C ILE A 79 -19.87 3.34 -8.93
N LYS A 80 -20.72 2.38 -8.54
CA LYS A 80 -21.95 2.02 -9.26
C LYS A 80 -22.94 3.18 -9.33
N TYR A 81 -23.10 3.94 -8.25
CA TYR A 81 -23.99 5.12 -8.21
C TYR A 81 -23.32 6.43 -8.62
N ARG A 82 -22.05 6.40 -9.04
CA ARG A 82 -21.27 7.59 -9.46
C ARG A 82 -21.22 8.71 -8.41
N PHE A 83 -21.23 8.35 -7.12
CA PHE A 83 -21.11 9.32 -6.01
C PHE A 83 -19.66 9.79 -5.82
N PHE A 84 -19.07 10.38 -6.86
CA PHE A 84 -17.66 10.79 -6.87
C PHE A 84 -17.32 11.83 -5.80
N GLY A 85 -18.25 12.70 -5.43
CA GLY A 85 -18.05 13.67 -4.35
C GLY A 85 -17.90 13.01 -2.98
N VAL A 86 -18.79 12.07 -2.66
CA VAL A 86 -18.73 11.31 -1.40
C VAL A 86 -17.48 10.44 -1.38
N TRP A 87 -17.11 9.84 -2.52
CA TRP A 87 -15.89 9.03 -2.63
C TRP A 87 -14.63 9.88 -2.35
N LYS A 88 -14.55 11.09 -2.91
CA LYS A 88 -13.45 12.03 -2.62
C LYS A 88 -13.36 12.39 -1.15
N ALA A 89 -14.48 12.73 -0.52
CA ALA A 89 -14.51 13.11 0.90
C ALA A 89 -14.12 11.93 1.80
N TRP A 90 -14.65 10.74 1.54
CA TRP A 90 -14.30 9.52 2.27
C TRP A 90 -12.82 9.17 2.11
N PHE A 91 -12.31 9.22 0.88
CA PHE A 91 -10.91 8.92 0.60
C PHE A 91 -9.97 9.94 1.27
N LEU A 92 -10.33 11.23 1.25
CA LEU A 92 -9.60 12.27 1.97
C LEU A 92 -9.55 11.99 3.47
N LEU A 93 -10.68 11.62 4.07
CA LEU A 93 -10.75 11.27 5.49
C LEU A 93 -9.87 10.06 5.81
N ALA A 94 -9.92 9.01 5.00
CA ALA A 94 -9.08 7.82 5.18
C ALA A 94 -7.58 8.15 5.10
N ILE A 95 -7.15 8.95 4.12
CA ILE A 95 -5.76 9.40 4.00
C ILE A 95 -5.36 10.25 5.20
N TRP A 96 -6.22 11.19 5.62
CA TRP A 96 -5.92 12.09 6.72
C TRP A 96 -5.73 11.34 8.04
N ILE A 97 -6.64 10.43 8.37
CA ILE A 97 -6.56 9.56 9.56
C ILE A 97 -5.25 8.77 9.54
N SER A 98 -4.97 8.11 8.42
CA SER A 98 -3.78 7.27 8.28
C SER A 98 -2.47 8.08 8.38
N LEU A 99 -2.39 9.24 7.74
CA LEU A 99 -1.24 10.15 7.85
C LEU A 99 -1.06 10.68 9.27
N THR A 100 -2.16 11.01 9.95
CA THR A 100 -2.11 11.50 11.33
C THR A 100 -1.54 10.45 12.27
N VAL A 101 -1.89 9.17 12.09
CA VAL A 101 -1.30 8.06 12.85
C VAL A 101 0.19 7.92 12.54
N ALA A 102 0.58 7.93 11.27
CA ALA A 102 1.98 7.79 10.88
C ALA A 102 2.87 8.91 11.42
N LEU A 103 2.45 10.16 11.22
CA LEU A 103 3.19 11.34 11.64
C LEU A 103 3.15 11.53 13.16
N GLY A 104 2.07 11.09 13.81
CA GLY A 104 1.89 11.16 15.26
C GLY A 104 2.88 10.34 16.07
N VAL A 105 3.60 9.41 15.43
CA VAL A 105 4.73 8.70 16.05
C VAL A 105 5.89 9.65 16.36
N VAL A 106 6.12 10.65 15.50
CA VAL A 106 7.30 11.53 15.57
C VAL A 106 6.94 12.96 15.97
N LEU A 107 5.71 13.38 15.68
CA LEU A 107 5.21 14.73 15.90
C LEU A 107 4.07 14.75 16.93
N PRO A 108 3.88 15.85 17.66
CA PRO A 108 2.69 16.02 18.49
C PRO A 108 1.40 15.88 17.69
N THR A 109 0.37 15.27 18.27
CA THR A 109 -0.90 14.90 17.62
C THR A 109 -1.52 16.04 16.82
N ILE A 110 -1.56 17.26 17.36
CA ILE A 110 -2.16 18.43 16.67
C ILE A 110 -1.37 18.77 15.40
N LEU A 111 -0.04 18.76 15.48
CA LEU A 111 0.82 19.07 14.33
C LEU A 111 0.76 17.95 13.28
N ALA A 112 0.75 16.69 13.72
CA ALA A 112 0.56 15.53 12.85
C ALA A 112 -0.78 15.61 12.10
N ALA A 113 -1.87 15.97 12.79
CA ALA A 113 -3.18 16.14 12.19
C ALA A 113 -3.23 17.29 11.19
N MET A 114 -2.61 18.44 11.50
CA MET A 114 -2.55 19.59 10.58
C MET A 114 -1.76 19.28 9.31
N ILE A 115 -0.55 18.71 9.45
CA ILE A 115 0.30 18.33 8.31
C ILE A 115 -0.37 17.22 7.50
N GLY A 116 -0.94 16.21 8.18
CA GLY A 116 -1.69 15.13 7.55
C GLY A 116 -2.86 15.65 6.72
N LEU A 117 -3.61 16.62 7.24
CA LEU A 117 -4.74 17.23 6.52
C LEU A 117 -4.26 17.99 5.28
N LEU A 118 -3.20 18.78 5.41
CA LEU A 118 -2.63 19.53 4.31
C LEU A 118 -2.14 18.60 3.18
N CYS A 119 -1.43 17.53 3.54
CA CYS A 119 -0.98 16.51 2.59
C CYS A 119 -2.13 15.76 1.93
N ALA A 120 -3.18 15.40 2.70
CA ALA A 120 -4.37 14.73 2.18
C ALA A 120 -5.15 15.63 1.19
N LEU A 121 -5.37 16.89 1.55
CA LEU A 121 -5.96 17.91 0.67
C LEU A 121 -5.12 18.07 -0.60
N TRP A 122 -3.79 18.15 -0.44
CA TRP A 122 -2.90 18.34 -1.58
C TRP A 122 -2.97 17.17 -2.56
N LYS A 123 -2.93 15.93 -2.06
CA LYS A 123 -3.08 14.70 -2.87
C LYS A 123 -4.42 14.65 -3.60
N VAL A 124 -5.53 14.93 -2.91
CA VAL A 124 -6.88 14.75 -3.46
C VAL A 124 -7.25 15.85 -4.46
N TYR A 125 -6.81 17.09 -4.23
CA TYR A 125 -7.20 18.24 -5.07
C TYR A 125 -6.16 18.64 -6.11
N ARG A 126 -4.88 18.26 -5.96
CA ARG A 126 -3.83 18.51 -6.97
C ARG A 126 -3.14 17.19 -7.35
N PRO A 127 -3.51 16.58 -8.48
CA PRO A 127 -2.91 15.31 -8.91
C PRO A 127 -1.45 15.53 -9.33
N ASN A 128 -0.52 15.25 -8.42
CA ASN A 128 0.92 15.21 -8.68
C ASN A 128 1.45 13.80 -8.34
N PRO A 129 2.01 13.05 -9.31
CA PRO A 129 2.53 11.70 -9.09
C PRO A 129 3.56 11.58 -7.96
N ILE A 130 4.37 12.62 -7.74
CA ILE A 130 5.40 12.61 -6.69
C ILE A 130 4.74 12.68 -5.31
N ILE A 131 3.83 13.64 -5.14
CA ILE A 131 3.08 13.83 -3.88
C ILE A 131 2.22 12.61 -3.60
N HIS A 132 1.60 12.06 -4.64
CA HIS A 132 0.81 10.84 -4.56
C HIS A 132 1.64 9.70 -3.97
N ASN A 133 2.77 9.35 -4.59
CA ASN A 133 3.61 8.24 -4.11
C ASN A 133 4.20 8.50 -2.72
N LEU A 134 4.57 9.75 -2.41
CA LEU A 134 5.08 10.11 -1.10
C LEU A 134 4.01 9.92 -0.01
N VAL A 135 2.79 10.44 -0.23
CA VAL A 135 1.68 10.31 0.72
C VAL A 135 1.27 8.84 0.87
N GLU A 136 1.28 8.06 -0.21
CA GLU A 136 1.01 6.61 -0.18
C GLU A 136 2.00 5.87 0.73
N VAL A 137 3.30 6.17 0.64
CA VAL A 137 4.33 5.57 1.51
C VAL A 137 4.02 5.81 3.00
N PHE A 138 3.71 7.04 3.39
CA PHE A 138 3.36 7.35 4.78
C PHE A 138 1.99 6.78 5.21
N MET A 139 1.03 6.70 4.29
CA MET A 139 -0.26 6.09 4.55
C MET A 139 -0.11 4.60 4.91
N TYR A 140 0.71 3.84 4.18
CA TYR A 140 0.98 2.45 4.54
C TYR A 140 1.71 2.30 5.88
N ALA A 141 2.61 3.22 6.20
CA ALA A 141 3.24 3.25 7.52
C ALA A 141 2.22 3.49 8.65
N GLY A 142 1.26 4.41 8.46
CA GLY A 142 0.20 4.66 9.42
C GLY A 142 -0.72 3.45 9.62
N LEU A 143 -1.03 2.73 8.54
CA LEU A 143 -1.76 1.47 8.62
C LEU A 143 -0.98 0.41 9.43
N ALA A 144 0.34 0.33 9.23
CA ALA A 144 1.18 -0.60 9.98
C ALA A 144 1.21 -0.31 11.48
N VAL A 145 1.45 0.95 11.86
CA VAL A 145 1.44 1.42 13.26
C VAL A 145 0.10 1.15 13.95
N MET A 146 -1.00 1.25 13.20
CA MET A 146 -2.34 1.00 13.73
C MET A 146 -2.63 -0.50 13.89
N LEU A 147 -2.31 -1.32 12.89
CA LEU A 147 -2.82 -2.68 12.80
C LEU A 147 -1.85 -3.76 13.27
N VAL A 148 -0.53 -3.57 13.15
CA VAL A 148 0.47 -4.59 13.53
C VAL A 148 0.29 -5.09 14.97
N PRO A 149 0.08 -4.22 15.98
CA PRO A 149 -0.05 -4.67 17.37
C PRO A 149 -1.28 -5.55 17.63
N LEU A 150 -2.22 -5.63 16.69
CA LEU A 150 -3.43 -6.45 16.81
C LEU A 150 -3.21 -7.90 16.37
N PHE A 151 -2.10 -8.20 15.70
CA PHE A 151 -1.84 -9.51 15.10
C PHE A 151 -0.70 -10.24 15.80
N SER A 152 -0.87 -11.54 16.01
CA SER A 152 0.26 -12.43 16.30
C SER A 152 0.75 -13.10 15.02
N ILE A 153 1.96 -13.65 15.07
CA ILE A 153 2.62 -14.26 13.90
C ILE A 153 1.74 -15.31 13.20
N GLY A 154 1.07 -16.19 13.96
CA GLY A 154 0.20 -17.23 13.39
C GLY A 154 -1.00 -16.64 12.64
N TRP A 155 -1.62 -15.60 13.19
CA TRP A 155 -2.74 -14.92 12.54
C TRP A 155 -2.30 -14.07 11.35
N ALA A 156 -1.10 -13.50 11.39
CA ALA A 156 -0.53 -12.80 10.25
C ALA A 156 -0.23 -13.74 9.08
N ILE A 157 0.31 -14.95 9.33
CA ILE A 157 0.49 -15.99 8.31
C ILE A 157 -0.86 -16.37 7.70
N LEU A 158 -1.86 -16.66 8.54
CA LEU A 158 -3.20 -17.04 8.06
C LEU A 158 -3.86 -15.91 7.26
N MET A 159 -3.76 -14.67 7.73
CA MET A 159 -4.24 -13.48 7.02
C MET A 159 -3.60 -13.37 5.64
N LEU A 160 -2.28 -13.55 5.54
CA LEU A 160 -1.54 -13.46 4.29
C LEU A 160 -1.99 -14.55 3.29
N LEU A 161 -2.22 -15.78 3.77
CA LEU A 161 -2.77 -16.88 2.95
C LEU A 161 -4.19 -16.57 2.46
N ILE A 162 -5.08 -16.07 3.33
CA ILE A 162 -6.46 -15.73 2.98
C ILE A 162 -6.49 -14.62 1.93
N ILE A 163 -5.72 -13.55 2.12
CA ILE A 163 -5.68 -12.43 1.18
C ILE A 163 -5.04 -12.85 -0.15
N SER A 164 -4.03 -13.70 -0.13
CA SER A 164 -3.43 -14.29 -1.33
C SER A 164 -4.47 -15.07 -2.16
N ILE A 165 -5.27 -15.93 -1.52
CA ILE A 165 -6.34 -16.67 -2.20
C ILE A 165 -7.41 -15.71 -2.73
N TYR A 166 -7.80 -14.73 -1.92
CA TYR A 166 -8.76 -13.70 -2.32
C TYR A 166 -8.30 -12.94 -3.58
N ASP A 167 -7.02 -12.52 -3.65
CA ASP A 167 -6.48 -11.79 -4.80
C ASP A 167 -6.55 -12.61 -6.10
N VAL A 168 -6.23 -13.91 -6.04
CA VAL A 168 -6.36 -14.82 -7.19
C VAL A 168 -7.81 -14.86 -7.70
N VAL A 169 -8.76 -15.05 -6.78
CA VAL A 169 -10.19 -15.09 -7.12
C VAL A 169 -10.67 -13.73 -7.63
N ALA A 170 -10.21 -12.64 -7.00
CA ALA A 170 -10.61 -11.28 -7.32
C ALA A 170 -10.10 -10.81 -8.69
N VAL A 171 -8.91 -11.25 -9.10
CA VAL A 171 -8.28 -10.86 -10.36
C VAL A 171 -8.75 -11.75 -11.51
N TRP A 172 -8.78 -13.08 -11.34
CA TRP A 172 -9.09 -13.99 -12.44
C TRP A 172 -10.58 -14.30 -12.59
N GLN A 173 -11.29 -14.51 -11.49
CA GLN A 173 -12.68 -14.96 -11.54
C GLN A 173 -13.65 -13.77 -11.55
N SER A 174 -13.61 -12.91 -10.53
CA SER A 174 -14.58 -11.80 -10.43
C SER A 174 -14.17 -10.55 -11.20
N LYS A 175 -12.87 -10.39 -11.52
CA LYS A 175 -12.25 -9.18 -12.14
C LYS A 175 -12.59 -7.87 -11.41
N HIS A 176 -13.04 -8.00 -10.18
CA HIS A 176 -13.64 -6.93 -9.43
C HIS A 176 -12.61 -5.86 -9.05
N MET A 177 -11.41 -6.32 -8.64
CA MET A 177 -10.27 -5.47 -8.33
C MET A 177 -9.75 -4.70 -9.56
N VAL A 178 -9.90 -5.27 -10.77
CA VAL A 178 -9.52 -4.61 -12.03
C VAL A 178 -10.48 -3.45 -12.34
N VAL A 179 -11.79 -3.68 -12.19
CA VAL A 179 -12.82 -2.62 -12.38
C VAL A 179 -12.60 -1.47 -11.41
N MET A 180 -12.28 -1.77 -10.14
CA MET A 180 -11.97 -0.76 -9.13
C MET A 180 -10.73 0.06 -9.51
N ALA A 181 -9.63 -0.60 -9.88
CA ALA A 181 -8.39 0.08 -10.27
C ALA A 181 -8.61 1.01 -11.48
N GLU A 182 -9.37 0.58 -12.49
CA GLU A 182 -9.70 1.40 -13.65
C GLU A 182 -10.59 2.60 -13.28
N ALA A 183 -11.58 2.42 -12.42
CA ALA A 183 -12.47 3.49 -11.97
C ALA A 183 -11.74 4.53 -11.09
N GLN A 184 -10.86 4.08 -10.20
CA GLN A 184 -10.06 4.95 -9.35
C GLN A 184 -9.00 5.73 -10.15
N THR A 185 -8.37 5.09 -11.14
CA THR A 185 -7.42 5.77 -12.04
C THR A 185 -8.12 6.86 -12.85
N LYS A 186 -9.32 6.59 -13.39
CA LYS A 186 -10.12 7.60 -14.11
C LYS A 186 -10.53 8.79 -13.26
N SER A 187 -10.68 8.59 -11.95
CA SER A 187 -11.06 9.65 -11.01
C SER A 187 -9.87 10.34 -10.34
N ASN A 188 -8.63 9.96 -10.68
CA ASN A 188 -7.39 10.41 -10.04
C ASN A 188 -7.34 10.15 -8.51
N LEU A 189 -7.99 9.08 -8.04
CA LEU A 189 -8.10 8.70 -6.63
C LEU A 189 -7.65 7.25 -6.43
N PHE A 190 -6.59 6.86 -7.12
CA PHE A 190 -6.04 5.52 -7.04
C PHE A 190 -5.39 5.27 -5.68
N ALA A 191 -5.69 4.14 -5.05
CA ALA A 191 -5.05 3.72 -3.79
C ALA A 191 -3.91 2.74 -4.11
N GLY A 192 -2.67 3.23 -4.07
CA GLY A 192 -1.46 2.48 -4.44
C GLY A 192 -0.46 3.34 -5.21
N LEU A 193 0.68 2.75 -5.60
CA LEU A 193 1.73 3.50 -6.29
C LEU A 193 1.40 3.72 -7.77
N TYR A 194 1.68 4.94 -8.24
CA TYR A 194 1.36 5.38 -9.58
C TYR A 194 2.57 6.03 -10.24
N ILE A 195 2.99 5.50 -11.40
CA ILE A 195 4.03 6.12 -12.23
C ILE A 195 3.45 6.38 -13.62
N PRO A 196 3.31 7.65 -14.04
CA PRO A 196 2.90 7.97 -15.39
C PRO A 196 3.99 7.54 -16.38
N LYS A 197 3.62 6.81 -17.43
CA LYS A 197 4.53 6.61 -18.55
C LYS A 197 4.55 7.90 -19.37
N ARG A 198 5.71 8.55 -19.49
CA ARG A 198 5.93 9.57 -20.52
C ARG A 198 5.69 8.92 -21.87
N SER A 199 4.69 9.38 -22.63
CA SER A 199 4.68 9.08 -24.06
C SER A 199 5.79 9.90 -24.68
N SER A 200 6.59 9.26 -25.54
CA SER A 200 7.62 9.93 -26.36
C SER A 200 7.04 11.04 -27.25
N ASP A 201 5.72 11.12 -27.41
CA ASP A 201 5.02 12.16 -28.18
C ASP A 201 4.87 13.49 -27.44
N GLN A 202 5.05 13.54 -26.11
CA GLN A 202 4.99 14.81 -25.37
C GLN A 202 6.28 15.65 -25.48
N LEU A 203 7.32 15.13 -26.16
CA LEU A 203 8.57 15.86 -26.43
C LEU A 203 8.56 16.60 -27.77
N ARG A 204 7.46 16.52 -28.55
CA ARG A 204 7.26 17.35 -29.73
C ARG A 204 6.40 18.54 -29.33
N GLU A 205 7.04 19.58 -28.79
CA GLU A 205 6.43 20.90 -28.79
C GLU A 205 6.10 21.28 -30.25
N PRO A 206 4.87 21.71 -30.57
CA PRO A 206 4.61 22.35 -31.85
C PRO A 206 5.13 23.79 -31.77
N SER A 207 6.36 24.01 -32.21
CA SER A 207 6.87 25.34 -32.54
C SER A 207 6.19 25.87 -33.80
N HIS A 208 5.08 26.58 -33.60
CA HIS A 208 4.71 27.86 -34.24
C HIS A 208 3.20 28.02 -34.47
N PRO A 209 2.63 29.20 -34.15
CA PRO A 209 1.26 29.55 -34.46
C PRO A 209 1.17 30.17 -35.87
N GLN A 210 0.21 29.71 -36.69
CA GLN A 210 -0.76 30.52 -37.46
C GLN A 210 -1.30 29.78 -38.69
N ALA A 211 -2.60 29.98 -38.91
CA ALA A 211 -3.36 29.87 -40.16
C ALA A 211 -3.51 28.49 -40.81
N SER A 212 -4.72 27.92 -40.71
CA SER A 212 -5.69 27.87 -41.82
C SER A 212 -6.80 26.86 -41.51
N ALA A 213 -8.02 27.36 -41.35
CA ALA A 213 -9.22 26.56 -41.44
C ALA A 213 -9.36 26.05 -42.87
N VAL A 214 -9.52 24.74 -43.10
CA VAL A 214 -10.19 24.14 -44.28
C VAL A 214 -10.40 22.64 -43.99
N LEU A 215 -11.69 22.28 -43.96
CA LEU A 215 -12.31 20.96 -44.23
C LEU A 215 -12.29 19.88 -43.15
N ALA A 216 -13.49 19.69 -42.60
CA ALA A 216 -13.96 18.47 -41.99
C ALA A 216 -13.82 17.29 -42.97
N ASP A 217 -13.12 16.24 -42.52
CA ASP A 217 -13.35 14.89 -43.01
C ASP A 217 -13.76 13.99 -41.84
N LYS A 218 -14.83 13.24 -42.08
CA LYS A 218 -15.46 12.31 -41.14
C LYS A 218 -14.62 11.02 -41.12
N ASN A 219 -14.60 10.35 -39.96
CA ASN A 219 -14.02 9.01 -39.74
C ASN A 219 -12.52 8.94 -39.41
N TYR A 220 -12.10 9.67 -38.38
CA TYR A 220 -10.99 9.17 -37.55
C TYR A 220 -11.48 9.01 -36.12
N GLU A 221 -11.98 7.81 -35.79
CA GLU A 221 -12.05 7.37 -34.40
C GLU A 221 -10.61 7.38 -33.86
N THR A 222 -10.23 8.48 -33.21
CA THR A 222 -9.03 8.55 -32.42
C THR A 222 -9.13 7.46 -31.34
N LYS A 223 -8.53 6.29 -31.61
CA LYS A 223 -8.15 5.31 -30.60
C LYS A 223 -7.39 6.08 -29.54
N GLY A 224 -8.11 6.46 -28.48
CA GLY A 224 -7.57 7.24 -27.37
C GLY A 224 -6.29 6.57 -26.91
N SER A 225 -5.19 7.29 -27.02
CA SER A 225 -3.89 6.94 -26.47
C SER A 225 -4.09 6.50 -25.02
N ARG A 226 -4.15 5.19 -24.77
CA ARG A 226 -4.05 4.62 -23.43
C ARG A 226 -2.65 4.96 -22.96
N SER A 227 -2.52 6.06 -22.22
CA SER A 227 -1.36 6.28 -21.37
C SER A 227 -1.30 5.07 -20.43
N SER A 228 -0.46 4.10 -20.79
CA SER A 228 -0.35 2.85 -20.06
C SER A 228 0.39 3.15 -18.75
N SER A 229 -0.24 3.73 -17.75
CA SER A 229 0.39 3.98 -16.45
C SER A 229 0.80 2.67 -15.80
N ALA A 230 1.92 2.69 -15.07
CA ALA A 230 2.30 1.57 -14.21
C ALA A 230 1.68 1.79 -12.83
N ILE A 231 1.00 0.75 -12.35
CA ILE A 231 0.17 0.81 -11.15
C ILE A 231 0.48 -0.42 -10.31
N LEU A 232 0.71 -0.22 -9.01
CA LEU A 232 0.81 -1.28 -8.01
C LEU A 232 -0.26 -1.05 -6.94
N GLY A 233 -1.00 -2.11 -6.57
CA GLY A 233 -2.11 -2.00 -5.64
C GLY A 233 -1.67 -1.62 -4.23
N GLY A 234 -2.50 -0.87 -3.51
CA GLY A 234 -2.18 -0.52 -2.13
C GLY A 234 -2.15 -1.71 -1.17
N GLY A 235 -3.02 -2.70 -1.38
CA GLY A 235 -2.99 -3.95 -0.62
C GLY A 235 -1.67 -4.70 -0.78
N ASP A 236 -1.13 -4.71 -2.00
CA ASP A 236 0.16 -5.35 -2.32
C ASP A 236 1.32 -4.74 -1.53
N ILE A 237 1.20 -3.50 -1.04
CA ILE A 237 2.20 -2.82 -0.22
C ILE A 237 1.90 -3.00 1.27
N ALA A 238 0.63 -2.81 1.65
CA ALA A 238 0.18 -2.85 3.02
C ALA A 238 0.37 -4.23 3.67
N PHE A 239 -0.03 -5.32 3.02
CA PHE A 239 -0.03 -6.64 3.63
C PHE A 239 1.39 -7.20 3.90
N PRO A 240 2.36 -7.08 2.97
CA PRO A 240 3.75 -7.42 3.27
C PRO A 240 4.34 -6.59 4.40
N LEU A 241 3.97 -5.30 4.50
CA LEU A 241 4.42 -4.42 5.59
C LEU A 241 3.81 -4.83 6.93
N LEU A 242 2.51 -5.12 6.96
CA LEU A 242 1.84 -5.64 8.15
C LEU A 242 2.49 -6.94 8.61
N PHE A 243 2.73 -7.88 7.70
CA PHE A 243 3.38 -9.13 8.02
C PHE A 243 4.80 -8.91 8.56
N SER A 244 5.62 -8.10 7.89
CA SER A 244 6.99 -7.79 8.33
C SER A 244 7.00 -7.12 9.71
N GLY A 245 6.04 -6.23 9.99
CA GLY A 245 5.88 -5.62 11.30
C GLY A 245 5.52 -6.62 12.39
N VAL A 246 4.62 -7.56 12.11
CA VAL A 246 4.27 -8.63 13.07
C VAL A 246 5.45 -9.56 13.33
N VAL A 247 6.28 -9.84 12.30
CA VAL A 247 7.54 -10.59 12.49
C VAL A 247 8.50 -9.82 13.41
N MET A 248 8.53 -8.48 13.31
CA MET A 248 9.38 -7.64 14.17
C MET A 248 8.93 -7.74 15.62
N ASP A 249 7.63 -7.57 15.88
CA ASP A 249 7.07 -7.75 17.23
C ASP A 249 7.35 -9.16 17.75
N TRP A 250 7.18 -10.19 16.92
CA TRP A 250 7.47 -11.58 17.30
C TRP A 250 8.95 -11.80 17.67
N LEU A 251 9.90 -11.22 16.94
CA LEU A 251 11.33 -11.31 17.28
C LEU A 251 11.65 -10.63 18.61
N ILE A 252 11.04 -9.47 18.88
CA ILE A 252 11.24 -8.74 20.13
C ILE A 252 10.66 -9.53 21.30
N ILE A 253 9.46 -10.08 21.14
CA ILE A 253 8.82 -11.00 22.10
C ILE A 253 9.71 -12.23 22.36
N SER A 254 10.35 -12.76 21.30
CA SER A 254 11.22 -13.94 21.39
C SER A 254 12.59 -13.65 22.02
N GLY A 255 12.90 -12.39 22.36
CA GLY A 255 14.10 -12.04 23.11
C GLY A 255 15.06 -11.07 22.41
N SER A 256 14.81 -10.73 21.14
CA SER A 256 15.69 -9.86 20.35
C SER A 256 15.56 -8.39 20.74
N ASP A 257 16.66 -7.65 20.67
CA ASP A 257 16.61 -6.18 20.78
C ASP A 257 15.84 -5.57 19.59
N THR A 258 15.16 -4.44 19.82
CA THR A 258 14.37 -3.75 18.79
C THR A 258 15.17 -3.45 17.52
N ILE A 259 16.43 -3.05 17.66
CA ILE A 259 17.31 -2.75 16.52
C ILE A 259 17.64 -4.02 15.73
N VAL A 260 17.94 -5.13 16.42
CA VAL A 260 18.23 -6.42 15.80
C VAL A 260 16.99 -6.94 15.08
N ALA A 261 15.82 -6.86 15.72
CA ALA A 261 14.55 -7.24 15.11
C ALA A 261 14.22 -6.40 13.87
N LEU A 262 14.47 -5.09 13.90
CA LEU A 262 14.29 -4.21 12.75
C LEU A 262 15.18 -4.66 11.57
N TYR A 263 16.47 -4.90 11.80
CA TYR A 263 17.37 -5.35 10.73
C TYR A 263 17.04 -6.76 10.22
N ALA A 264 16.71 -7.69 11.12
CA ALA A 264 16.31 -9.04 10.74
C ALA A 264 15.05 -9.02 9.87
N THR A 265 14.03 -8.23 10.24
CA THR A 265 12.77 -8.13 9.46
C THR A 265 12.91 -7.48 8.10
N MET A 266 13.97 -6.70 7.85
CA MET A 266 14.28 -6.24 6.50
C MET A 266 14.52 -7.40 5.53
N ILE A 267 14.93 -8.59 6.01
CA ILE A 267 15.05 -9.80 5.19
C ILE A 267 13.69 -10.19 4.58
N VAL A 268 12.60 -10.06 5.34
CA VAL A 268 11.23 -10.30 4.84
C VAL A 268 10.87 -9.27 3.77
N SER A 269 11.15 -8.00 4.02
CA SER A 269 10.87 -6.90 3.08
C SER A 269 11.66 -7.04 1.78
N VAL A 270 12.93 -7.42 1.84
CA VAL A 270 13.78 -7.68 0.68
C VAL A 270 13.30 -8.92 -0.07
N SER A 271 12.97 -10.01 0.63
CA SER A 271 12.43 -11.22 0.01
C SER A 271 11.11 -10.96 -0.73
N ALA A 272 10.20 -10.18 -0.13
CA ALA A 272 8.97 -9.74 -0.80
C ALA A 272 9.25 -8.86 -2.02
N THR A 273 10.22 -7.93 -1.90
CA THR A 273 10.65 -7.06 -3.00
C THR A 273 11.23 -7.85 -4.18
N LEU A 274 12.04 -8.88 -3.89
CA LEU A 274 12.59 -9.79 -4.90
C LEU A 274 11.48 -10.60 -5.58
N ALA A 275 10.50 -11.10 -4.81
CA ALA A 275 9.35 -11.79 -5.37
C ALA A 275 8.53 -10.89 -6.32
N LEU A 276 8.34 -9.62 -5.94
CA LEU A 276 7.69 -8.62 -6.80
C LEU A 276 8.51 -8.32 -8.07
N ALA A 277 9.83 -8.21 -7.93
CA ALA A 277 10.73 -7.99 -9.06
C ALA A 277 10.68 -9.16 -10.06
N LEU A 278 10.69 -10.40 -9.56
CA LEU A 278 10.52 -11.61 -10.37
C LEU A 278 9.17 -11.61 -11.08
N LEU A 279 8.08 -11.27 -10.37
CA LEU A 279 6.76 -11.15 -10.97
C LEU A 279 6.76 -10.14 -12.13
N PHE A 280 7.35 -8.96 -11.95
CA PHE A 280 7.43 -7.96 -13.02
C PHE A 280 8.31 -8.37 -14.20
N ALA A 281 9.35 -9.17 -13.95
CA ALA A 281 10.20 -9.74 -14.98
C ALA A 281 9.41 -10.72 -15.89
N PHE A 282 8.66 -11.64 -15.29
CA PHE A 282 7.88 -12.67 -15.98
C PHE A 282 6.50 -12.20 -16.47
N ALA A 283 5.96 -11.12 -15.90
CA ALA A 283 4.66 -10.59 -16.29
C ALA A 283 4.64 -10.17 -17.76
N LYS A 284 3.61 -10.64 -18.48
CA LYS A 284 3.34 -10.25 -19.87
C LYS A 284 2.66 -8.87 -19.91
N LYS A 285 2.87 -8.14 -21.00
CA LYS A 285 2.17 -6.87 -21.27
C LYS A 285 0.67 -7.12 -21.39
N ASP A 286 -0.13 -6.12 -20.99
CA ASP A 286 -1.59 -6.08 -21.10
C ASP A 286 -2.36 -7.18 -20.34
N ARG A 287 -1.72 -7.81 -19.34
CA ARG A 287 -2.40 -8.72 -18.40
C ARG A 287 -2.27 -8.24 -16.95
N TYR A 288 -3.37 -8.41 -16.21
CA TYR A 288 -3.41 -8.27 -14.76
C TYR A 288 -3.03 -9.60 -14.11
N TYR A 289 -2.16 -9.53 -13.12
CA TYR A 289 -1.67 -10.68 -12.37
C TYR A 289 -1.96 -10.42 -10.89
N PRO A 290 -2.45 -11.42 -10.13
CA PRO A 290 -2.54 -11.30 -8.68
C PRO A 290 -1.13 -11.27 -8.11
N ALA A 291 -0.77 -10.19 -7.43
CA ALA A 291 0.57 -9.97 -6.90
C ALA A 291 0.72 -10.58 -5.50
N MET A 292 -0.36 -10.61 -4.72
CA MET A 292 -0.32 -11.09 -3.34
C MET A 292 0.19 -12.52 -3.19
N PRO A 293 -0.12 -13.51 -4.06
CA PRO A 293 0.45 -14.85 -3.93
C PRO A 293 1.98 -14.89 -3.99
N PHE A 294 2.58 -14.10 -4.90
CA PHE A 294 4.03 -14.02 -5.04
C PHE A 294 4.66 -13.29 -3.87
N LEU A 295 4.05 -12.17 -3.47
CA LEU A 295 4.50 -11.41 -2.30
C LEU A 295 4.40 -12.23 -1.02
N SER A 296 3.32 -13.00 -0.86
CA SER A 296 3.10 -13.88 0.29
C SER A 296 4.15 -14.97 0.35
N ALA A 297 4.46 -15.60 -0.78
CA ALA A 297 5.56 -16.56 -0.87
C ALA A 297 6.89 -15.91 -0.50
N GLY A 298 7.19 -14.70 -1.00
CA GLY A 298 8.39 -13.95 -0.65
C GLY A 298 8.47 -13.62 0.85
N CYS A 299 7.34 -13.22 1.46
CA CYS A 299 7.26 -12.95 2.89
C CYS A 299 7.52 -14.21 3.73
N LEU A 300 6.89 -15.34 3.39
CA LEU A 300 7.06 -16.61 4.08
C LEU A 300 8.47 -17.18 3.92
N LEU A 301 9.08 -17.03 2.74
CA LEU A 301 10.49 -17.37 2.53
C LEU A 301 11.40 -16.51 3.40
N GLY A 302 11.13 -15.20 3.49
CA GLY A 302 11.86 -14.30 4.37
C GLY A 302 11.75 -14.69 5.85
N LEU A 303 10.55 -15.07 6.31
CA LEU A 303 10.35 -15.59 7.66
C LEU A 303 11.15 -16.89 7.89
N GLY A 304 11.13 -17.80 6.92
CA GLY A 304 11.91 -19.03 6.97
C GLY A 304 13.41 -18.76 7.10
N ILE A 305 13.95 -17.80 6.33
CA ILE A 305 15.36 -17.39 6.44
C ILE A 305 15.67 -16.85 7.84
N ILE A 306 14.82 -15.98 8.38
CA ILE A 306 15.00 -15.44 9.73
C ILE A 306 15.05 -16.57 10.76
N TYR A 307 14.13 -17.53 10.69
CA TYR A 307 14.07 -18.66 11.63
C TYR A 307 15.35 -19.53 11.63
N PHE A 308 16.12 -19.55 10.55
CA PHE A 308 17.40 -20.26 10.49
C PHE A 308 18.60 -19.41 10.91
N VAL A 309 18.50 -18.08 10.83
CA VAL A 309 19.61 -17.14 11.05
C VAL A 309 19.62 -16.56 12.46
N VAL A 310 18.44 -16.37 13.05
CA VAL A 310 18.20 -15.73 14.36
C VAL A 310 17.59 -16.76 15.30
#